data_AF-A0A0R2QWA7-F1
#
_entry.id   AF-A0A0R2QWA7-F1
#
_cell.length_a   1.000
_cell.length_b   1.000
_cell.length_c   1.000
_cell.angle_alpha   90.00
_cell.angle_beta   90.00
_cell.angle_gamma   90.00
#
_symmetry.space_group_name_H-M   'P 1'
#
loop_
_entity.id
_entity.type
_entity.pdbx_description
1 polymer ?
#
loop_
_entity_poly.entity_id
_entity_poly.type
_entity_poly.pdbx_seq_one_letter_code
_entity_poly.pdbx_strand_id
1 'polypeptide(L)'
;MCGYNAFHTAGGFMLRPSSTRADSSLPPFDIWVFNELGRVGVQHTGYPVHSVYEDLTWDKSDTMSGAGDDWAYEHLGVFSWTTEFWDAIYHATGEHSPTDIWYVGPSPQQDLSVCKWTDTHAPGSYVAWKKFDHPQLGLVEIGGCDFFRTWTNAPPSKLRDEVKEHVHFALFQALASPRIEIKLADAQSVGDGMWRVRVGIANTGWLGTEISAWARKHNIVLPLTVQIDGVSASDLVDGAPRVKLGQLDGRVRFRVSGDAKSDGTPDRVMHTWLVRGKKGQTVTLTATHQRAGTAVASVVLP
;
A
#
# COMPACT_ATOMS: atom_id res chain seq x y z
N MET A 1 -6.82 -1.61 -6.46
CA MET A 1 -5.51 -1.24 -5.86
C MET A 1 -5.67 -1.24 -4.34
N CYS A 2 -4.70 -1.81 -3.61
CA CYS A 2 -4.74 -1.98 -2.15
C CYS A 2 -3.51 -1.40 -1.43
N GLY A 3 -2.54 -0.90 -2.20
CA GLY A 3 -1.33 -0.23 -1.74
C GLY A 3 -0.69 0.52 -2.90
N TYR A 4 0.26 1.40 -2.59
CA TYR A 4 0.99 2.22 -3.55
C TYR A 4 2.45 2.39 -3.10
N ASN A 5 3.40 2.30 -4.04
CA ASN A 5 4.81 2.60 -3.81
C ASN A 5 5.29 3.49 -4.97
N ALA A 6 5.73 4.70 -4.64
CA ALA A 6 6.49 5.57 -5.52
C ALA A 6 7.98 5.37 -5.23
N PHE A 7 8.75 5.07 -6.26
CA PHE A 7 10.18 4.81 -6.16
C PHE A 7 10.94 6.00 -6.74
N HIS A 8 11.57 6.76 -5.85
CA HIS A 8 12.27 8.01 -6.07
C HIS A 8 13.73 7.88 -5.65
N THR A 9 14.49 8.95 -5.87
CA THR A 9 15.84 9.15 -5.37
C THR A 9 16.00 10.65 -5.07
N ALA A 10 16.72 11.09 -4.04
CA ALA A 10 17.65 10.34 -3.19
C ALA A 10 17.56 10.70 -1.71
N GLY A 11 18.08 9.84 -0.83
CA GLY A 11 18.19 10.16 0.60
C GLY A 11 18.29 8.96 1.53
N GLY A 12 17.91 7.77 1.06
CA GLY A 12 17.93 6.56 1.88
C GLY A 12 16.73 6.40 2.80
N PHE A 13 15.57 6.91 2.41
CA PHE A 13 14.39 7.01 3.29
C PHE A 13 13.17 6.28 2.74
N MET A 14 12.31 5.83 3.66
CA MET A 14 10.93 5.51 3.35
C MET A 14 10.02 6.59 3.94
N LEU A 15 9.18 7.18 3.11
CA LEU A 15 8.32 8.30 3.46
C LEU A 15 6.87 7.83 3.46
N ARG A 16 6.14 8.22 4.51
CA ARG A 16 4.69 8.02 4.59
C ARG A 16 3.94 9.35 4.56
N PRO A 17 2.71 9.35 4.03
CA PRO A 17 1.76 10.45 4.20
C PRO A 17 1.48 10.77 5.68
N SER A 18 0.96 11.96 5.97
CA SER A 18 0.67 13.05 5.02
C SER A 18 1.87 13.98 4.84
N SER A 19 1.97 14.66 3.71
CA SER A 19 2.91 15.76 3.45
C SER A 19 2.32 17.14 3.78
N THR A 20 1.01 17.20 4.04
CA THR A 20 0.26 18.46 4.23
C THR A 20 -0.47 18.54 5.56
N ARG A 21 -0.46 17.46 6.35
CA ARG A 21 -1.20 17.37 7.61
C ARG A 21 -0.39 16.70 8.70
N ALA A 22 -0.50 17.21 9.92
CA ALA A 22 0.03 16.57 11.11
C ALA A 22 -0.62 15.18 11.32
N ASP A 23 0.16 14.25 11.86
CA ASP A 23 -0.28 12.89 12.17
C ASP A 23 -1.47 12.88 13.13
N SER A 24 -1.50 13.87 14.05
CA SER A 24 -2.59 14.06 15.01
C SER A 24 -3.96 14.34 14.36
N SER A 25 -3.98 14.74 13.09
CA SER A 25 -5.20 14.96 12.31
C SER A 25 -5.63 13.74 11.49
N LEU A 26 -4.76 12.72 11.38
CA LEU A 26 -5.04 11.49 10.65
C LEU A 26 -5.72 10.45 11.57
N PRO A 27 -6.47 9.48 11.03
CA PRO A 27 -7.05 8.41 11.82
C PRO A 27 -5.95 7.67 12.60
N PRO A 28 -6.04 7.57 13.95
CA PRO A 28 -4.99 6.91 14.75
C PRO A 28 -4.75 5.45 14.36
N PHE A 29 -5.80 4.76 13.91
CA PHE A 29 -5.68 3.39 13.37
C PHE A 29 -4.78 3.34 12.14
N ASP A 30 -4.89 4.31 11.23
CA ASP A 30 -4.09 4.35 10.01
C ASP A 30 -2.63 4.67 10.33
N ILE A 31 -2.37 5.58 11.26
CA ILE A 31 -1.00 5.85 11.78
C ILE A 31 -0.38 4.57 12.35
N TRP A 32 -1.14 3.82 13.16
CA TRP A 32 -0.66 2.56 13.71
C TRP A 32 -0.35 1.53 12.60
N VAL A 33 -1.21 1.41 11.57
CA VAL A 33 -0.96 0.51 10.44
C VAL A 33 0.27 0.95 9.63
N PHE A 34 0.42 2.24 9.34
CA PHE A 34 1.62 2.78 8.69
C PHE A 34 2.88 2.41 9.47
N ASN A 35 2.88 2.56 10.79
CA ASN A 35 4.02 2.21 11.63
C ASN A 35 4.31 0.70 11.63
N GLU A 36 3.28 -0.16 11.66
CA GLU A 36 3.46 -1.62 11.58
C GLU A 36 4.03 -2.06 10.23
N LEU A 37 3.52 -1.50 9.12
CA LEU A 37 4.06 -1.76 7.78
C LEU A 37 5.49 -1.22 7.65
N GLY A 38 5.73 0.02 8.11
CA GLY A 38 7.03 0.68 8.07
C GLY A 38 8.08 -0.08 8.87
N ARG A 39 7.72 -0.65 10.05
CA ARG A 39 8.62 -1.51 10.83
C ARG A 39 9.12 -2.71 10.03
N VAL A 40 8.27 -3.33 9.20
CA VAL A 40 8.67 -4.44 8.31
C VAL A 40 9.49 -3.91 7.13
N GLY A 41 9.16 -2.72 6.61
CA GLY A 41 9.97 -2.00 5.64
C GLY A 41 11.42 -1.86 6.10
N VAL A 42 11.65 -1.25 7.26
CA VAL A 42 12.97 -1.09 7.89
C VAL A 42 13.70 -2.44 8.03
N GLN A 43 13.00 -3.50 8.42
CA GLN A 43 13.61 -4.84 8.57
C GLN A 43 14.14 -5.42 7.26
N HIS A 44 13.49 -5.12 6.13
CA HIS A 44 13.94 -5.56 4.81
C HIS A 44 14.99 -4.63 4.23
N THR A 45 14.73 -3.32 4.22
CA THR A 45 15.49 -2.35 3.45
C THR A 45 16.63 -1.70 4.24
N GLY A 46 16.53 -1.70 5.57
CA GLY A 46 17.39 -0.91 6.44
C GLY A 46 17.06 0.59 6.44
N TYR A 47 16.09 1.04 5.63
CA TYR A 47 15.81 2.46 5.45
C TYR A 47 14.94 2.97 6.60
N PRO A 48 15.30 4.08 7.26
CA PRO A 48 14.43 4.69 8.25
C PRO A 48 13.13 5.21 7.61
N VAL A 49 12.06 5.15 8.40
CA VAL A 49 10.73 5.62 7.99
C VAL A 49 10.47 6.98 8.60
N HIS A 50 10.01 7.92 7.77
CA HIS A 50 9.68 9.28 8.17
C HIS A 50 8.25 9.67 7.76
N SER A 51 7.59 10.44 8.62
CA SER A 51 6.40 11.20 8.23
C SER A 51 6.87 12.41 7.42
N VAL A 52 6.33 12.61 6.21
CA VAL A 52 6.71 13.77 5.41
C VAL A 52 6.34 15.06 6.13
N TYR A 53 5.13 15.14 6.69
CA TYR A 53 4.71 16.32 7.42
C TYR A 53 5.52 16.49 8.69
N GLU A 54 5.69 15.48 9.54
CA GLU A 54 6.35 15.71 10.85
C GLU A 54 7.87 15.90 10.72
N ASP A 55 8.54 15.06 9.93
CA ASP A 55 9.99 14.92 9.96
C ASP A 55 10.72 15.64 8.80
N LEU A 56 10.07 15.80 7.65
CA LEU A 56 10.70 16.40 6.44
C LEU A 56 10.24 17.83 6.17
N THR A 57 9.00 18.18 6.54
CA THR A 57 8.47 19.51 6.25
C THR A 57 9.11 20.54 7.21
N TRP A 58 10.09 21.29 6.71
CA TRP A 58 10.80 22.29 7.51
C TRP A 58 9.89 23.44 7.97
N ASP A 59 9.16 24.06 7.04
CA ASP A 59 8.19 25.11 7.32
C ASP A 59 6.77 24.54 7.22
N LYS A 60 6.11 24.29 8.35
CA LYS A 60 4.75 23.73 8.38
C LYS A 60 3.68 24.69 7.81
N SER A 61 4.02 25.96 7.55
CA SER A 61 3.14 26.91 6.86
C SER A 61 3.22 26.82 5.34
N ASP A 62 4.30 26.23 4.80
CA ASP A 62 4.52 25.96 3.38
C ASP A 62 4.81 24.46 3.17
N THR A 63 3.73 23.68 3.14
CA THR A 63 3.79 22.21 3.10
C THR A 63 4.13 21.67 1.71
N MET A 64 4.74 20.47 1.67
CA MET A 64 5.04 19.74 0.43
C MET A 64 3.78 19.12 -0.21
N SER A 65 2.91 19.95 -0.76
CA SER A 65 1.66 19.50 -1.39
C SER A 65 1.88 18.87 -2.78
N GLY A 66 0.93 18.02 -3.21
CA GLY A 66 0.94 17.41 -4.54
C GLY A 66 1.73 16.10 -4.65
N ALA A 67 2.18 15.53 -3.53
CA ALA A 67 2.86 14.25 -3.51
C ALA A 67 1.93 13.09 -3.94
N GLY A 68 2.49 12.13 -4.69
CA GLY A 68 1.73 11.02 -5.27
C GLY A 68 1.23 10.02 -4.22
N ASP A 69 2.01 9.82 -3.16
CA ASP A 69 1.62 9.04 -1.98
C ASP A 69 0.51 9.71 -1.18
N ASP A 70 0.54 11.02 -0.98
CA ASP A 70 -0.58 11.80 -0.42
C ASP A 70 -1.85 11.58 -1.24
N TRP A 71 -1.78 11.72 -2.56
CA TRP A 71 -2.93 11.49 -3.44
C TRP A 71 -3.48 10.06 -3.30
N ALA A 72 -2.60 9.06 -3.29
CA ALA A 72 -3.01 7.67 -3.14
C ALA A 72 -3.69 7.40 -1.78
N TYR A 73 -3.19 7.97 -0.69
CA TYR A 73 -3.83 7.82 0.61
C TYR A 73 -5.14 8.60 0.70
N GLU A 74 -5.17 9.87 0.29
CA GLU A 74 -6.33 10.73 0.48
C GLU A 74 -7.48 10.40 -0.48
N HIS A 75 -7.18 10.09 -1.74
CA HIS A 75 -8.20 9.86 -2.77
C HIS A 75 -8.49 8.39 -3.06
N LEU A 76 -7.50 7.51 -2.90
CA LEU A 76 -7.73 6.07 -3.01
C LEU A 76 -7.87 5.40 -1.65
N GLY A 77 -7.54 6.04 -0.53
CA GLY A 77 -7.67 5.40 0.78
C GLY A 77 -6.81 4.15 0.91
N VAL A 78 -5.62 4.14 0.29
CA VAL A 78 -4.67 3.03 0.39
C VAL A 78 -3.42 3.48 1.13
N PHE A 79 -2.78 2.57 1.87
CA PHE A 79 -1.47 2.87 2.44
C PHE A 79 -0.46 3.04 1.30
N SER A 80 0.24 4.16 1.30
CA SER A 80 1.13 4.59 0.23
C SER A 80 2.48 5.00 0.78
N TRP A 81 3.51 4.83 -0.04
CA TRP A 81 4.90 5.09 0.33
C TRP A 81 5.61 5.81 -0.81
N THR A 82 6.48 6.75 -0.46
CA THR A 82 7.57 7.18 -1.33
C THR A 82 8.86 6.61 -0.76
N THR A 83 9.65 5.92 -1.58
CA THR A 83 11.02 5.53 -1.20
C THR A 83 11.97 6.47 -1.90
N GLU A 84 12.82 7.15 -1.15
CA GLU A 84 13.95 7.89 -1.67
C GLU A 84 15.18 6.98 -1.63
N PHE A 85 15.40 6.22 -2.70
CA PHE A 85 16.53 5.31 -2.83
C PHE A 85 17.86 6.04 -2.75
N TRP A 86 18.93 5.31 -2.46
CA TRP A 86 20.30 5.78 -2.52
C TRP A 86 20.64 6.90 -1.52
N ASP A 87 21.44 6.54 -0.52
CA ASP A 87 22.08 7.49 0.39
C ASP A 87 23.61 7.39 0.23
N ALA A 88 24.16 8.27 -0.61
CA ALA A 88 25.59 8.32 -0.86
C ALA A 88 26.40 8.53 0.44
N ILE A 89 25.86 9.32 1.39
CA ILE A 89 26.51 9.59 2.68
C ILE A 89 26.56 8.30 3.49
N TYR A 90 25.45 7.57 3.57
CA TYR A 90 25.42 6.29 4.27
C TYR A 90 26.41 5.28 3.69
N HIS A 91 26.52 5.19 2.37
CA HIS A 91 27.51 4.29 1.75
C HIS A 91 28.96 4.68 2.04
N ALA A 92 29.24 5.98 2.16
CA ALA A 92 30.58 6.49 2.42
C ALA A 92 30.97 6.47 3.90
N THR A 93 30.00 6.61 4.81
CA THR A 93 30.24 6.90 6.23
C THR A 93 29.62 5.88 7.19
N GLY A 94 28.57 5.17 6.77
CA GLY A 94 27.74 4.33 7.64
C GLY A 94 26.68 5.10 8.44
N GLU A 95 26.60 6.43 8.27
CA GLU A 95 25.61 7.30 8.92
C GLU A 95 24.59 7.78 7.90
N HIS A 96 23.30 7.71 8.25
CA HIS A 96 22.23 8.18 7.37
C HIS A 96 22.25 9.70 7.21
N SER A 97 21.88 10.14 6.01
CA SER A 97 21.60 11.55 5.72
C SER A 97 20.54 12.12 6.69
N PRO A 98 20.65 13.39 7.10
CA PRO A 98 19.59 14.05 7.86
C PRO A 98 18.37 14.35 6.96
N THR A 99 17.20 14.56 7.55
CA THR A 99 15.96 14.80 6.79
C THR A 99 15.90 16.16 6.07
N ASP A 100 16.80 17.08 6.41
CA ASP A 100 16.94 18.39 5.77
C ASP A 100 18.01 18.42 4.67
N ILE A 101 18.60 17.26 4.31
CA ILE A 101 19.73 17.14 3.38
C ILE A 101 19.49 17.84 2.03
N TRP A 102 18.24 17.87 1.54
CA TRP A 102 17.91 18.54 0.28
C TRP A 102 17.93 20.07 0.36
N TYR A 103 17.85 20.63 1.57
CA TYR A 103 17.90 22.07 1.81
C TYR A 103 19.31 22.55 2.14
N VAL A 104 20.01 21.80 2.99
CA VAL A 104 21.32 22.23 3.55
C VAL A 104 22.52 21.61 2.84
N GLY A 105 22.31 20.50 2.13
CA GLY A 105 23.38 19.74 1.48
C GLY A 105 24.29 19.01 2.47
N PRO A 106 25.23 18.19 1.96
CA PRO A 106 26.20 17.49 2.79
C PRO A 106 27.18 18.48 3.45
N SER A 107 27.65 18.15 4.64
CA SER A 107 28.82 18.81 5.22
C SER A 107 30.08 18.59 4.36
N PRO A 108 31.09 19.46 4.43
CA PRO A 108 32.34 19.26 3.69
C PRO A 108 33.01 17.90 3.96
N GLN A 109 32.91 17.39 5.19
CA GLN A 109 33.44 16.07 5.57
C GLN A 109 32.67 14.93 4.92
N GLN A 110 31.34 15.03 4.83
CA GLN A 110 30.50 14.05 4.13
C GLN A 110 30.79 14.07 2.64
N ASP A 111 30.87 15.26 2.01
CA ASP A 111 31.21 15.40 0.59
C ASP A 111 32.58 14.77 0.24
N LEU A 112 33.61 15.06 1.04
CA LEU A 112 34.93 14.44 0.88
C LEU A 112 34.90 12.92 1.06
N SER A 113 34.07 12.41 1.98
CA SER A 113 33.92 10.97 2.22
C SER A 113 33.25 10.29 1.03
N VAL A 114 32.20 10.88 0.48
CA VAL A 114 31.51 10.40 -0.74
C VAL A 114 32.48 10.41 -1.93
N CYS A 115 33.20 11.51 -2.14
CA CYS A 115 34.21 11.61 -3.19
C CYS A 115 35.23 10.46 -3.11
N LYS A 116 35.85 10.25 -1.95
CA LYS A 116 36.80 9.15 -1.73
C LYS A 116 36.17 7.77 -1.91
N TRP A 117 34.92 7.59 -1.51
CA TRP A 117 34.19 6.34 -1.71
C TRP A 117 33.98 6.05 -3.20
N THR A 118 33.65 7.07 -4.00
CA THR A 118 33.42 6.92 -5.44
C THR A 118 34.67 6.49 -6.22
N ASP A 119 35.87 6.90 -5.81
CA ASP A 119 37.14 6.49 -6.44
C ASP A 119 37.27 4.96 -6.54
N THR A 120 36.67 4.24 -5.60
CA THR A 120 36.75 2.78 -5.50
C THR A 120 35.48 2.06 -5.97
N HIS A 121 34.30 2.64 -5.73
CA HIS A 121 33.02 1.95 -5.94
C HIS A 121 32.23 2.46 -7.16
N ALA A 122 32.54 3.65 -7.65
CA ALA A 122 31.90 4.29 -8.79
C ALA A 122 32.95 5.02 -9.67
N PRO A 123 33.96 4.29 -10.20
CA PRO A 123 35.02 4.92 -10.98
C PRO A 123 34.44 5.66 -12.19
N GLY A 124 34.88 6.91 -12.38
CA GLY A 124 34.36 7.80 -13.43
C GLY A 124 33.16 8.66 -12.99
N SER A 125 32.69 8.54 -11.75
CA SER A 125 31.72 9.48 -11.16
C SER A 125 32.30 10.87 -10.91
N TYR A 126 33.63 11.03 -10.94
CA TYR A 126 34.27 12.34 -11.02
C TYR A 126 35.08 12.41 -12.32
N VAL A 127 34.74 13.38 -13.16
CA VAL A 127 35.37 13.59 -14.46
C VAL A 127 36.50 14.59 -14.30
N ALA A 128 37.68 14.25 -14.82
CA ALA A 128 38.81 15.16 -14.84
C ALA A 128 38.44 16.47 -15.55
N TRP A 129 38.74 17.61 -14.92
CA TRP A 129 38.53 18.92 -15.51
C TRP A 129 39.30 19.06 -16.81
N LYS A 130 38.61 19.54 -17.84
CA LYS A 130 39.22 19.83 -19.15
C LYS A 130 38.68 21.14 -19.70
N LYS A 131 39.51 21.82 -20.48
CA LYS A 131 39.11 23.00 -21.24
C LYS A 131 38.04 22.63 -22.26
N PHE A 132 37.06 23.52 -22.42
CA PHE A 132 35.96 23.40 -23.36
C PHE A 132 35.65 24.78 -23.94
N ASP A 133 35.53 24.86 -25.27
CA ASP A 133 35.15 26.09 -25.96
C ASP A 133 33.63 26.14 -26.09
N HIS A 134 32.97 26.87 -25.19
CA HIS A 134 31.52 26.96 -25.13
C HIS A 134 31.00 28.03 -26.10
N PRO A 135 30.02 27.72 -26.98
CA PRO A 135 29.56 28.63 -28.04
C PRO A 135 29.14 30.03 -27.60
N GLN A 136 28.71 30.20 -26.35
CA GLN A 136 28.27 31.48 -25.77
C GLN A 136 29.20 32.05 -24.71
N LEU A 137 29.98 31.20 -24.02
CA LEU A 137 30.76 31.60 -22.84
C LEU A 137 32.26 31.70 -23.16
N GLY A 138 32.68 31.26 -24.34
CA GLY A 138 34.08 31.10 -24.70
C GLY A 138 34.75 29.97 -23.93
N LEU A 139 36.03 30.12 -23.65
CA LEU A 139 36.84 29.09 -23.00
C LEU A 139 36.46 28.92 -21.52
N VAL A 140 35.92 27.76 -21.18
CA VAL A 140 35.55 27.34 -19.82
C VAL A 140 36.20 25.98 -19.48
N GLU A 141 36.07 25.54 -18.24
CA GLU A 141 36.43 24.17 -17.84
C GLU A 141 35.15 23.37 -17.52
N ILE A 142 35.14 22.10 -17.91
CA ILE A 142 34.07 21.15 -17.60
C ILE A 142 34.67 19.89 -16.96
N GLY A 143 34.02 19.38 -15.93
CA GLY A 143 34.49 18.26 -15.12
C GLY A 143 33.86 18.29 -13.73
N GLY A 144 34.48 17.60 -12.79
CA GLY A 144 33.98 17.48 -11.43
C GLY A 144 33.01 16.30 -11.25
N CYS A 145 32.20 16.38 -10.21
CA CYS A 145 31.25 15.32 -9.86
C CYS A 145 30.15 15.17 -10.93
N ASP A 146 29.97 13.95 -11.44
CA ASP A 146 28.72 13.53 -12.04
C ASP A 146 27.70 13.36 -10.91
N PHE A 147 27.00 14.46 -10.61
CA PHE A 147 26.07 14.53 -9.50
C PHE A 147 24.97 13.48 -9.62
N PHE A 148 24.48 13.22 -10.84
CA PHE A 148 23.42 12.25 -11.08
C PHE A 148 23.86 10.82 -10.76
N ARG A 149 25.11 10.47 -11.07
CA ARG A 149 25.68 9.13 -10.80
C ARG A 149 26.32 8.98 -9.42
N THR A 150 26.35 10.05 -8.64
CA THR A 150 26.98 10.07 -7.31
C THR A 150 25.98 10.32 -6.20
N TRP A 151 25.24 11.42 -6.30
CA TRP A 151 24.35 11.91 -5.25
C TRP A 151 22.91 11.49 -5.49
N THR A 152 22.49 11.39 -6.75
CA THR A 152 21.10 11.05 -7.09
C THR A 152 20.89 9.55 -7.25
N ASN A 153 21.78 8.81 -7.91
CA ASN A 153 21.55 7.40 -8.20
C ASN A 153 22.69 6.52 -7.76
N ALA A 154 22.33 5.30 -7.34
CA ALA A 154 23.28 4.23 -7.15
C ALA A 154 24.08 3.98 -8.45
N PRO A 155 25.41 3.77 -8.37
CA PRO A 155 26.17 3.34 -9.52
C PRO A 155 25.64 1.99 -10.03
N PRO A 156 25.77 1.68 -11.33
CA PRO A 156 25.22 0.44 -11.91
C PRO A 156 25.66 -0.85 -11.19
N SER A 157 26.86 -0.86 -10.60
CA SER A 157 27.40 -1.97 -9.82
C SER A 157 26.66 -2.22 -8.49
N LYS A 158 25.90 -1.24 -7.99
CA LYS A 158 25.15 -1.28 -6.73
C LYS A 158 23.64 -1.29 -6.91
N LEU A 159 23.14 -0.84 -8.06
CA LEU A 159 21.71 -0.67 -8.33
C LEU A 159 20.86 -1.91 -7.97
N ARG A 160 21.32 -3.12 -8.28
CA ARG A 160 20.57 -4.34 -7.94
C ARG A 160 20.45 -4.53 -6.43
N ASP A 161 21.53 -4.33 -5.69
CA ASP A 161 21.55 -4.50 -4.24
C ASP A 161 20.75 -3.41 -3.53
N GLU A 162 20.73 -2.21 -4.11
CA GLU A 162 19.93 -1.07 -3.66
C GLU A 162 18.41 -1.37 -3.70
N VAL A 163 17.93 -1.94 -4.81
CA VAL A 163 16.49 -2.10 -5.04
C VAL A 163 15.91 -3.44 -4.58
N LYS A 164 16.73 -4.50 -4.48
CA LYS A 164 16.22 -5.87 -4.29
C LYS A 164 15.38 -6.05 -3.01
N GLU A 165 15.78 -5.41 -1.92
CA GLU A 165 15.09 -5.60 -0.63
C GLU A 165 13.74 -4.87 -0.59
N HIS A 166 13.59 -3.81 -1.37
CA HIS A 166 12.33 -3.07 -1.49
C HIS A 166 11.23 -3.90 -2.18
N VAL A 167 11.60 -4.90 -2.99
CA VAL A 167 10.66 -5.88 -3.54
C VAL A 167 9.99 -6.67 -2.41
N HIS A 168 10.74 -7.07 -1.38
CA HIS A 168 10.17 -7.81 -0.24
C HIS A 168 9.17 -6.98 0.54
N PHE A 169 9.46 -5.68 0.74
CA PHE A 169 8.51 -4.76 1.35
C PHE A 169 7.24 -4.59 0.49
N ALA A 170 7.38 -4.35 -0.82
CA ALA A 170 6.23 -4.21 -1.72
C ALA A 170 5.36 -5.49 -1.75
N LEU A 171 5.99 -6.67 -1.75
CA LEU A 171 5.29 -7.96 -1.66
C LEU A 171 4.58 -8.12 -0.32
N PHE A 172 5.22 -7.73 0.79
CA PHE A 172 4.62 -7.77 2.12
C PHE A 172 3.36 -6.89 2.18
N GLN A 173 3.44 -5.66 1.67
CA GLN A 173 2.27 -4.77 1.57
C GLN A 173 1.17 -5.37 0.68
N ALA A 174 1.52 -6.00 -0.44
CA ALA A 174 0.54 -6.67 -1.29
C ALA A 174 -0.15 -7.83 -0.56
N LEU A 175 0.59 -8.64 0.20
CA LEU A 175 0.05 -9.75 1.01
C LEU A 175 -0.82 -9.29 2.19
N ALA A 176 -0.66 -8.05 2.64
CA ALA A 176 -1.54 -7.43 3.62
C ALA A 176 -2.96 -7.14 3.07
N SER A 177 -3.17 -7.18 1.75
CA SER A 177 -4.45 -6.87 1.10
C SER A 177 -5.63 -7.72 1.62
N PRO A 178 -6.87 -7.21 1.53
CA PRO A 178 -8.08 -7.98 1.80
C PRO A 178 -8.28 -9.08 0.74
N ARG A 179 -8.95 -10.17 1.13
CA ARG A 179 -9.31 -11.26 0.22
C ARG A 179 -10.61 -11.91 0.67
N ILE A 180 -11.67 -11.78 -0.13
CA ILE A 180 -12.94 -12.44 0.19
C ILE A 180 -12.92 -13.91 -0.20
N GLU A 181 -13.54 -14.74 0.64
CA GLU A 181 -13.78 -16.16 0.37
C GLU A 181 -15.19 -16.55 0.81
N ILE A 182 -15.85 -17.42 0.05
CA ILE A 182 -17.09 -18.05 0.47
C ILE A 182 -16.73 -19.21 1.39
N LYS A 183 -17.12 -19.12 2.66
CA LYS A 183 -16.88 -20.13 3.71
C LYS A 183 -18.08 -21.03 3.96
N LEU A 184 -19.27 -20.61 3.53
CA LEU A 184 -20.49 -21.41 3.55
C LEU A 184 -21.25 -21.17 2.25
N ALA A 185 -21.68 -22.25 1.60
CA ALA A 185 -22.63 -22.22 0.50
C ALA A 185 -23.49 -23.48 0.60
N ASP A 186 -24.74 -23.34 1.02
CA ASP A 186 -25.64 -24.48 1.17
C ASP A 186 -27.09 -24.14 0.83
N ALA A 187 -27.90 -25.19 0.69
CA ALA A 187 -29.33 -25.11 0.48
C ALA A 187 -30.04 -26.11 1.39
N GLN A 188 -31.13 -25.68 2.02
CA GLN A 188 -31.96 -26.51 2.87
C GLN A 188 -33.41 -26.44 2.41
N SER A 189 -34.08 -27.59 2.30
CA SER A 189 -35.51 -27.60 1.98
C SER A 189 -36.30 -26.97 3.12
N VAL A 190 -37.29 -26.14 2.77
CA VAL A 190 -38.27 -25.62 3.74
C VAL A 190 -39.70 -26.09 3.43
N GLY A 191 -39.85 -27.10 2.56
CA GLY A 191 -41.14 -27.63 2.11
C GLY A 191 -41.61 -27.04 0.77
N ASP A 192 -42.55 -27.71 0.12
CA ASP A 192 -43.26 -27.25 -1.09
C ASP A 192 -42.37 -26.76 -2.26
N GLY A 193 -41.22 -27.41 -2.46
CA GLY A 193 -40.26 -27.02 -3.51
C GLY A 193 -39.54 -25.70 -3.24
N MET A 194 -39.59 -25.20 -2.01
CA MET A 194 -38.86 -24.02 -1.56
C MET A 194 -37.56 -24.41 -0.83
N TRP A 195 -36.55 -23.58 -1.02
CA TRP A 195 -35.19 -23.79 -0.55
C TRP A 195 -34.66 -22.52 0.11
N ARG A 196 -34.13 -22.66 1.32
CA ARG A 196 -33.31 -21.64 1.95
C ARG A 196 -31.87 -21.81 1.48
N VAL A 197 -31.39 -20.89 0.66
CA VAL A 197 -30.01 -20.88 0.14
C VAL A 197 -29.20 -19.87 0.95
N ARG A 198 -28.08 -20.31 1.53
CA ARG A 198 -27.24 -19.47 2.40
C ARG A 198 -25.84 -19.32 1.84
N VAL A 199 -25.28 -18.13 2.02
CA VAL A 199 -23.90 -17.83 1.69
C VAL A 199 -23.22 -17.10 2.85
N GLY A 200 -22.11 -17.66 3.32
CA GLY A 200 -21.24 -17.04 4.32
C GLY A 200 -19.96 -16.58 3.65
N ILE A 201 -19.68 -15.28 3.69
CA ILE A 201 -18.46 -14.68 3.14
C ILE A 201 -17.56 -14.24 4.28
N ALA A 202 -16.25 -14.46 4.14
CA ALA A 202 -15.23 -13.97 5.06
C ALA A 202 -14.13 -13.20 4.31
N ASN A 203 -13.66 -12.10 4.90
CA ASN A 203 -12.38 -11.49 4.53
C ASN A 203 -11.25 -12.25 5.24
N THR A 204 -10.44 -12.94 4.43
CA THR A 204 -9.28 -13.72 4.87
C THR A 204 -7.96 -12.95 4.72
N GLY A 205 -8.01 -11.65 4.39
CA GLY A 205 -6.84 -10.78 4.33
C GLY A 205 -6.47 -10.15 5.67
N TRP A 206 -5.33 -9.46 5.71
CA TRP A 206 -4.92 -8.75 6.93
C TRP A 206 -5.66 -7.42 7.08
N LEU A 207 -5.72 -6.62 6.03
CA LEU A 207 -6.49 -5.37 5.98
C LEU A 207 -7.98 -5.61 5.75
N GLY A 208 -8.80 -4.65 6.17
CA GLY A 208 -10.22 -4.61 5.84
C GLY A 208 -10.45 -4.36 4.35
N THR A 209 -11.66 -4.63 3.87
CA THR A 209 -12.03 -4.43 2.45
C THR A 209 -11.94 -2.96 2.03
N GLU A 210 -12.05 -2.03 2.99
CA GLU A 210 -11.87 -0.59 2.80
C GLU A 210 -10.40 -0.15 2.78
N ILE A 211 -9.47 -1.02 3.17
CA ILE A 211 -8.02 -0.76 3.34
C ILE A 211 -7.71 0.13 4.55
N SER A 212 -8.21 1.36 4.62
CA SER A 212 -7.90 2.32 5.68
C SER A 212 -9.15 2.91 6.36
N ALA A 213 -8.98 3.43 7.57
CA ALA A 213 -10.01 4.17 8.29
C ALA A 213 -10.34 5.50 7.58
N TRP A 214 -9.36 6.10 6.90
CA TRP A 214 -9.59 7.24 6.01
C TRP A 214 -10.57 6.91 4.90
N ALA A 215 -10.37 5.78 4.23
CA ALA A 215 -11.25 5.31 3.15
C ALA A 215 -12.68 5.07 3.64
N ARG A 216 -12.82 4.49 4.85
CA ARG A 216 -14.10 4.28 5.52
C ARG A 216 -14.79 5.61 5.81
N LYS A 217 -14.10 6.55 6.46
CA LYS A 217 -14.64 7.87 6.83
C LYS A 217 -15.17 8.65 5.62
N HIS A 218 -14.49 8.53 4.47
CA HIS A 218 -14.83 9.27 3.25
C HIS A 218 -15.62 8.44 2.22
N ASN A 219 -16.07 7.22 2.56
CA ASN A 219 -16.83 6.33 1.67
C ASN A 219 -16.18 6.11 0.30
N ILE A 220 -14.85 5.95 0.26
CA ILE A 220 -14.07 5.81 -0.98
C ILE A 220 -14.35 4.45 -1.67
N VAL A 221 -14.81 3.45 -0.91
CA VAL A 221 -14.85 2.05 -1.35
C VAL A 221 -16.27 1.54 -1.52
N LEU A 222 -16.58 0.99 -2.69
CA LEU A 222 -17.85 0.30 -2.95
C LEU A 222 -18.00 -0.95 -2.08
N PRO A 223 -19.23 -1.26 -1.61
CA PRO A 223 -19.47 -2.40 -0.72
C PRO A 223 -19.33 -3.74 -1.44
N LEU A 224 -19.15 -4.80 -0.64
CA LEU A 224 -19.28 -6.19 -1.06
C LEU A 224 -20.68 -6.40 -1.64
N THR A 225 -20.73 -7.03 -2.80
CA THR A 225 -21.99 -7.51 -3.39
C THR A 225 -22.01 -9.02 -3.43
N VAL A 226 -23.17 -9.62 -3.15
CA VAL A 226 -23.40 -11.04 -3.41
C VAL A 226 -24.58 -11.22 -4.35
N GLN A 227 -24.48 -12.20 -5.23
CA GLN A 227 -25.44 -12.50 -6.27
C GLN A 227 -25.76 -14.00 -6.29
N ILE A 228 -27.03 -14.32 -6.56
CA ILE A 228 -27.49 -15.68 -6.84
C ILE A 228 -27.94 -15.78 -8.30
N ASP A 229 -27.40 -16.75 -9.02
CA ASP A 229 -27.73 -17.08 -10.41
C ASP A 229 -28.31 -18.50 -10.51
N GLY A 230 -28.98 -18.81 -11.62
CA GLY A 230 -29.64 -20.10 -11.82
C GLY A 230 -31.04 -20.21 -11.21
N VAL A 231 -31.62 -19.08 -10.79
CA VAL A 231 -33.00 -18.94 -10.30
C VAL A 231 -33.67 -17.81 -11.09
N SER A 232 -34.90 -18.01 -11.56
CA SER A 232 -35.64 -16.96 -12.25
C SER A 232 -36.10 -15.88 -11.26
N ALA A 233 -36.34 -14.65 -11.72
CA ALA A 233 -36.82 -13.58 -10.85
C ALA A 233 -38.19 -13.93 -10.19
N SER A 234 -39.05 -14.68 -10.87
CA SER A 234 -40.33 -15.16 -10.32
C SER A 234 -40.19 -16.27 -9.28
N ASP A 235 -39.05 -16.97 -9.27
CA ASP A 235 -38.76 -18.03 -8.32
C ASP A 235 -37.98 -17.54 -7.10
N LEU A 236 -37.57 -16.27 -7.06
CA LEU A 236 -36.99 -15.64 -5.87
C LEU A 236 -38.11 -15.17 -4.94
N VAL A 237 -38.32 -15.92 -3.85
CA VAL A 237 -39.43 -15.70 -2.92
C VAL A 237 -39.10 -14.60 -1.91
N ASP A 238 -37.85 -14.55 -1.44
CA ASP A 238 -37.36 -13.51 -0.53
C ASP A 238 -35.95 -13.04 -0.92
N GLY A 239 -35.76 -11.73 -0.89
CA GLY A 239 -34.54 -11.02 -1.27
C GLY A 239 -34.51 -10.54 -2.72
N ALA A 240 -33.36 -10.01 -3.13
CA ALA A 240 -33.06 -9.62 -4.51
C ALA A 240 -31.97 -10.53 -5.09
N PRO A 241 -31.91 -10.73 -6.43
CA PRO A 241 -30.89 -11.57 -7.05
C PRO A 241 -29.47 -11.10 -6.73
N ARG A 242 -29.30 -9.79 -6.53
CA ARG A 242 -28.04 -9.16 -6.13
C ARG A 242 -28.26 -8.20 -4.97
N VAL A 243 -27.46 -8.33 -3.92
CA VAL A 243 -27.56 -7.50 -2.70
C VAL A 243 -26.19 -6.93 -2.31
N LYS A 244 -26.20 -5.77 -1.63
CA LYS A 244 -25.00 -5.15 -1.03
C LYS A 244 -24.93 -5.55 0.44
N LEU A 245 -23.76 -6.01 0.89
CA LEU A 245 -23.52 -6.50 2.25
C LEU A 245 -22.54 -5.63 3.06
N GLY A 246 -22.28 -4.40 2.60
CA GLY A 246 -21.39 -3.48 3.30
C GLY A 246 -19.90 -3.83 3.14
N GLN A 247 -19.14 -3.65 4.21
CA GLN A 247 -17.68 -3.81 4.25
C GLN A 247 -17.30 -4.84 5.32
N LEU A 248 -16.18 -5.53 5.12
CA LEU A 248 -15.66 -6.52 6.06
C LEU A 248 -14.32 -6.05 6.61
N ASP A 249 -14.14 -6.13 7.93
CA ASP A 249 -12.84 -5.90 8.54
C ASP A 249 -11.85 -7.02 8.16
N GLY A 250 -10.56 -6.78 8.41
CA GLY A 250 -9.51 -7.78 8.24
C GLY A 250 -8.94 -8.23 9.58
N ARG A 251 -7.98 -9.16 9.54
CA ARG A 251 -7.32 -9.66 10.76
C ARG A 251 -6.70 -8.55 11.62
N VAL A 252 -6.31 -7.44 11.00
CA VAL A 252 -5.74 -6.25 11.66
C VAL A 252 -6.67 -5.69 12.76
N ARG A 253 -7.99 -5.76 12.58
CA ARG A 253 -8.97 -5.24 13.53
C ARG A 253 -8.81 -5.89 14.90
N PHE A 254 -8.58 -7.21 14.93
CA PHE A 254 -8.43 -7.97 16.18
C PHE A 254 -7.14 -7.63 16.95
N ARG A 255 -6.13 -7.02 16.32
CA ARG A 255 -4.91 -6.57 17.01
C ARG A 255 -5.10 -5.23 17.72
N VAL A 256 -5.96 -4.35 17.19
CA VAL A 256 -6.14 -2.97 17.69
C VAL A 256 -7.39 -2.83 18.56
N SER A 257 -8.43 -3.64 18.35
CA SER A 257 -9.65 -3.55 19.16
C SER A 257 -9.55 -4.18 20.55
N GLY A 258 -8.43 -4.81 20.89
CA GLY A 258 -7.91 -4.98 22.26
C GLY A 258 -8.77 -5.66 23.32
N ASP A 259 -10.03 -6.01 23.05
CA ASP A 259 -10.90 -6.66 24.03
C ASP A 259 -11.20 -8.08 23.57
N ALA A 260 -10.62 -9.04 24.28
CA ALA A 260 -10.98 -10.46 24.21
C ALA A 260 -12.47 -10.74 24.57
N LYS A 261 -13.27 -9.68 24.78
CA LYS A 261 -14.70 -9.68 25.10
C LYS A 261 -15.61 -9.52 23.88
N SER A 262 -15.07 -9.25 22.68
CA SER A 262 -15.88 -9.20 21.46
C SER A 262 -15.99 -10.60 20.84
N ASP A 263 -17.17 -11.21 20.92
CA ASP A 263 -17.56 -12.42 20.19
C ASP A 263 -17.94 -12.14 18.71
N GLY A 264 -17.90 -10.87 18.30
CA GLY A 264 -18.22 -10.44 16.95
C GLY A 264 -17.20 -10.93 15.90
N THR A 265 -17.71 -11.22 14.69
CA THR A 265 -16.91 -11.58 13.51
C THR A 265 -17.04 -10.50 12.43
N PRO A 266 -16.46 -9.29 12.62
CA PRO A 266 -16.61 -8.18 11.68
C PRO A 266 -15.93 -8.44 10.33
N ASP A 267 -15.11 -9.49 10.26
CA ASP A 267 -14.51 -10.04 9.04
C ASP A 267 -15.48 -10.93 8.25
N ARG A 268 -16.72 -11.16 8.72
CA ARG A 268 -17.67 -12.10 8.11
C ARG A 268 -19.06 -11.52 7.98
N VAL A 269 -19.77 -12.00 6.96
CA VAL A 269 -21.19 -11.71 6.75
C VAL A 269 -21.90 -12.94 6.19
N MET A 270 -23.16 -13.11 6.59
CA MET A 270 -24.05 -14.15 6.08
C MET A 270 -25.20 -13.49 5.32
N HIS A 271 -25.57 -14.06 4.18
CA HIS A 271 -26.80 -13.69 3.47
C HIS A 271 -27.61 -14.94 3.15
N THR A 272 -28.92 -14.78 3.07
CA THR A 272 -29.86 -15.87 2.80
C THR A 272 -30.88 -15.44 1.77
N TRP A 273 -31.19 -16.34 0.83
CA TRP A 273 -32.33 -16.23 -0.07
C TRP A 273 -33.33 -17.34 0.22
N LEU A 274 -34.60 -17.06 -0.06
CA LEU A 274 -35.62 -18.08 -0.20
C LEU A 274 -35.97 -18.20 -1.68
N VAL A 275 -35.82 -19.40 -2.24
CA VAL A 275 -36.05 -19.65 -3.67
C VAL A 275 -37.00 -20.82 -3.87
N ARG A 276 -37.76 -20.79 -4.95
CA ARG A 276 -38.48 -21.94 -5.50
C ARG A 276 -37.57 -22.64 -6.51
N GLY A 277 -37.51 -23.97 -6.46
CA GLY A 277 -36.64 -24.70 -7.35
C GLY A 277 -36.85 -26.21 -7.29
N LYS A 278 -36.38 -26.89 -8.34
CA LYS A 278 -36.45 -28.35 -8.41
C LYS A 278 -35.29 -28.96 -7.63
N LYS A 279 -35.53 -30.05 -6.93
CA LYS A 279 -34.47 -30.92 -6.41
C LYS A 279 -33.49 -31.27 -7.55
N GLY A 280 -32.20 -31.14 -7.30
CA GLY A 280 -31.12 -31.32 -8.28
C GLY A 280 -30.81 -30.08 -9.13
N GLN A 281 -31.56 -28.98 -9.01
CA GLN A 281 -31.23 -27.72 -9.67
C GLN A 281 -29.95 -27.13 -9.05
N THR A 282 -29.05 -26.63 -9.89
CA THR A 282 -27.83 -25.95 -9.45
C THR A 282 -28.05 -24.45 -9.45
N VAL A 283 -27.71 -23.79 -8.35
CA VAL A 283 -27.62 -22.34 -8.22
C VAL A 283 -26.16 -21.93 -8.01
N THR A 284 -25.80 -20.75 -8.52
CA THR A 284 -24.44 -20.21 -8.39
C THR A 284 -24.47 -18.97 -7.51
N LEU A 285 -23.59 -18.91 -6.52
CA LEU A 285 -23.44 -17.81 -5.58
C LEU A 285 -22.13 -17.10 -5.87
N THR A 286 -22.21 -15.81 -6.22
CA THR A 286 -21.04 -14.99 -6.56
C THR A 286 -20.90 -13.84 -5.58
N ALA A 287 -19.79 -13.78 -4.86
CA ALA A 287 -19.41 -12.66 -4.01
C ALA A 287 -18.32 -11.83 -4.72
N THR A 288 -18.51 -10.52 -4.84
CA THR A 288 -17.57 -9.61 -5.53
C THR A 288 -17.31 -8.38 -4.70
N HIS A 289 -16.03 -8.01 -4.57
CA HIS A 289 -15.59 -6.78 -3.95
C HIS A 289 -14.45 -6.13 -4.75
N GLN A 290 -14.54 -4.82 -4.99
CA GLN A 290 -13.61 -4.10 -5.89
C GLN A 290 -12.13 -4.18 -5.48
N ARG A 291 -11.82 -4.42 -4.19
CA ARG A 291 -10.45 -4.54 -3.67
C ARG A 291 -10.08 -5.93 -3.18
N ALA A 292 -11.07 -6.81 -2.96
CA ALA A 292 -10.85 -8.09 -2.29
C ALA A 292 -11.11 -9.29 -3.20
N GLY A 293 -11.42 -9.04 -4.48
CA GLY A 293 -11.58 -10.06 -5.51
C GLY A 293 -13.01 -10.56 -5.65
N THR A 294 -13.14 -11.72 -6.29
CA THR A 294 -14.39 -12.42 -6.52
C THR A 294 -14.27 -13.87 -6.04
N ALA A 295 -15.29 -14.37 -5.36
CA ALA A 295 -15.41 -15.77 -4.96
C ALA A 295 -16.74 -16.33 -5.50
N VAL A 296 -16.72 -17.57 -5.98
CA VAL A 296 -17.88 -18.24 -6.60
C VAL A 296 -18.06 -19.60 -5.96
N ALA A 297 -19.30 -19.99 -5.68
CA ALA A 297 -19.67 -21.32 -5.22
C ALA A 297 -20.92 -21.81 -5.96
N SER A 298 -21.01 -23.11 -6.21
CA SER A 298 -22.22 -23.74 -6.76
C SER A 298 -22.88 -24.61 -5.70
N VAL A 299 -24.20 -24.49 -5.59
CA VAL A 299 -25.02 -25.25 -4.64
C VAL A 299 -26.07 -26.02 -5.42
N VAL A 300 -26.17 -27.32 -5.18
CA VAL A 300 -27.26 -28.14 -5.70
C VAL A 300 -28.38 -28.15 -4.67
N LEU A 301 -29.61 -27.86 -5.08
CA LEU A 301 -30.80 -27.95 -4.24
C LEU A 301 -31.04 -29.44 -3.89
N PRO A 302 -30.90 -29.87 -2.61
CA PRO A 302 -30.85 -31.29 -2.24
C PRO A 302 -32.10 -32.14 -2.49
#